data_AF-A0A1C0Z0Y9-F1
#
_entry.id   AF-A0A1C0Z0Y9-F1
#
_cell.length_a   1.000
_cell.length_b   1.000
_cell.length_c   1.000
_cell.angle_alpha   90.00
_cell.angle_beta   90.00
_cell.angle_gamma   90.00
#
_symmetry.space_group_name_H-M   'P 1'
#
loop_
_entity.id
_entity.type
_entity.pdbx_description
1 polymer ?
#
loop_
_entity_poly.entity_id
_entity_poly.type
_entity_poly.pdbx_seq_one_letter_code
_entity_poly.pdbx_strand_id
1 'polypeptide(L)'
;MHWDVSSYVRYTLPDALWVYAFASFLCVKWVGEPTSMWRTTFIVLPFLLGPGSEVAQFIFPTLGTFDVIDLYSMVLAYIAAYSVSKYVQKEWYHGEK
;
A
#
# COMPACT_ATOMS: atom_id res chain seq x y z
N MET A 1 9.03 -17.21 15.86
CA MET A 1 8.73 -15.80 16.07
C MET A 1 7.55 -15.72 17.04
N HIS A 2 7.75 -15.15 18.23
CA HIS A 2 6.65 -14.95 19.17
C HIS A 2 5.90 -13.69 18.75
N TRP A 3 4.67 -13.88 18.28
CA TRP A 3 3.74 -12.81 17.97
C TRP A 3 3.35 -12.10 19.26
N ASP A 4 3.89 -10.91 19.46
CA ASP A 4 3.44 -10.01 20.50
C ASP A 4 2.99 -8.68 19.89
N VAL A 5 2.07 -8.01 20.59
CA VAL A 5 1.50 -6.74 20.12
C VAL A 5 2.60 -5.68 19.97
N SER A 6 3.66 -5.74 20.79
CA SER A 6 4.74 -4.75 20.73
C SER A 6 5.58 -4.86 19.45
N SER A 7 5.88 -6.08 18.98
CA SER A 7 6.63 -6.29 17.74
C SER A 7 5.81 -5.86 16.53
N TYR A 8 4.51 -6.17 16.49
CA TYR A 8 3.64 -5.72 15.40
C TYR A 8 3.59 -4.19 15.30
N VAL A 9 3.37 -3.50 16.43
CA VAL A 9 3.30 -2.04 16.45
C VAL A 9 4.63 -1.39 16.06
N ARG A 10 5.75 -2.05 16.39
CA ARG A 10 7.09 -1.51 16.15
C ARG A 10 7.59 -1.74 14.72
N TYR A 11 7.28 -2.89 14.12
CA TYR A 11 7.89 -3.32 12.86
C TYR A 11 6.86 -3.37 11.73
N THR A 12 5.74 -4.08 11.92
CA THR A 12 4.76 -4.29 10.86
C THR A 12 3.88 -3.07 10.57
N LEU A 13 3.36 -2.45 11.62
CA LEU A 13 2.36 -1.39 11.51
C LEU A 13 2.90 -0.15 10.77
N PRO A 14 4.11 0.35 11.06
CA PRO A 14 4.67 1.50 10.34
C PRO A 14 4.79 1.24 8.83
N ASP A 15 5.22 0.04 8.44
CA ASP A 15 5.40 -0.33 7.04
C ASP A 15 4.07 -0.43 6.30
N ALA A 16 3.07 -1.05 6.94
CA ALA A 16 1.71 -1.08 6.41
C ALA A 16 1.11 0.33 6.28
N LEU A 17 1.29 1.21 7.29
CA LEU A 17 0.84 2.60 7.23
C LEU A 17 1.56 3.40 6.14
N TRP A 18 2.85 3.13 5.92
CA TRP A 18 3.61 3.76 4.84
C TRP A 18 3.06 3.38 3.47
N VAL A 19 2.80 2.09 3.23
CA VAL A 19 2.17 1.62 1.99
C VAL A 19 0.79 2.24 1.80
N TYR A 20 -0.03 2.28 2.86
CA TYR A 20 -1.34 2.91 2.83
C TYR A 20 -1.23 4.40 2.43
N ALA A 21 -0.44 5.17 3.17
CA ALA A 21 -0.32 6.61 2.98
C ALA A 21 0.20 6.94 1.59
N PHE A 22 1.21 6.20 1.11
CA PHE A 22 1.78 6.40 -0.21
C PHE A 22 0.78 6.06 -1.31
N ALA A 23 0.08 4.92 -1.23
CA ALA A 23 -0.94 4.53 -2.19
C ALA A 23 -2.11 5.52 -2.23
N SER A 24 -2.58 5.99 -1.07
CA SER A 24 -3.63 6.99 -0.96
C SER A 24 -3.20 8.33 -1.57
N PHE A 25 -1.99 8.81 -1.26
CA PHE A 25 -1.46 10.04 -1.84
C PHE A 25 -1.43 9.96 -3.37
N LEU A 26 -0.92 8.87 -3.91
CA LEU A 26 -0.87 8.65 -5.35
C LEU A 26 -2.29 8.60 -5.92
N CYS A 27 -3.20 7.80 -5.37
CA CYS A 27 -4.57 7.73 -5.87
C CYS A 27 -5.27 9.10 -5.87
N VAL A 28 -5.10 9.93 -4.83
CA VAL A 28 -5.68 11.28 -4.76
C VAL A 28 -5.01 12.25 -5.74
N LYS A 29 -3.71 12.12 -6.01
CA LYS A 29 -2.98 13.03 -6.91
C LYS A 29 -3.55 13.08 -8.34
N TRP A 30 -4.16 11.98 -8.79
CA TRP A 30 -4.77 11.86 -10.13
C TRP A 30 -6.30 11.81 -10.10
N VAL A 31 -6.95 12.38 -9.07
CA VAL A 31 -8.41 12.57 -9.09
C VAL A 31 -8.80 13.41 -10.32
N GLY A 32 -9.85 13.00 -11.03
CA GLY A 32 -10.39 13.71 -12.20
C GLY A 32 -9.62 13.48 -13.51
N GLU A 33 -8.40 12.96 -13.46
CA GLU A 33 -7.59 12.67 -14.65
C GLU A 33 -8.01 11.34 -15.30
N PRO A 34 -8.01 11.24 -16.64
CA PRO A 34 -8.29 9.99 -17.34
C PRO A 34 -7.24 8.92 -16.98
N THR A 35 -7.65 7.65 -17.04
CA THR A 35 -6.73 6.54 -16.81
C THR A 35 -5.66 6.53 -17.90
N SER A 36 -4.40 6.55 -17.50
CA SER A 36 -3.24 6.46 -18.39
C SER A 36 -2.25 5.42 -17.87
N MET A 37 -1.44 4.84 -18.77
CA MET A 37 -0.39 3.90 -18.37
C MET A 37 0.55 4.52 -17.35
N TRP A 38 0.92 5.80 -17.55
CA TRP A 38 1.73 6.57 -16.63
C TRP A 38 1.15 6.59 -15.21
N ARG A 39 -0.12 6.99 -15.07
CA ARG A 39 -0.84 6.98 -13.78
C ARG A 39 -0.84 5.59 -13.14
N THR A 40 -1.16 4.55 -13.91
CA THR A 40 -1.20 3.17 -13.39
C THR A 40 0.16 2.73 -12.85
N THR A 41 1.25 3.06 -13.54
CA THR A 41 2.62 2.76 -13.08
C THR A 41 2.90 3.35 -11.71
N PHE A 42 2.52 4.61 -11.47
CA PHE A 42 2.70 5.23 -10.16
C PHE A 42 1.80 4.58 -9.11
N ILE A 43 0.51 4.36 -9.39
CA ILE A 43 -0.41 3.77 -8.41
C ILE A 43 0.05 2.38 -7.96
N VAL A 44 0.66 1.59 -8.84
CA VAL A 44 1.16 0.25 -8.52
C VAL A 44 2.49 0.27 -7.74
N LEU A 45 3.22 1.39 -7.75
CA LEU A 45 4.55 1.51 -7.16
C LEU A 45 4.60 1.20 -5.64
N PRO A 46 3.67 1.69 -4.78
CA PRO A 46 3.65 1.32 -3.36
C PRO A 46 3.45 -0.17 -3.13
N PHE A 47 2.69 -0.85 -4.00
CA PHE A 47 2.50 -2.30 -3.93
C PHE A 47 3.77 -3.07 -4.31
N LEU A 48 4.51 -2.59 -5.32
CA LEU A 48 5.78 -3.20 -5.70
C LEU A 48 6.87 -2.96 -4.66
N LEU A 49 6.90 -1.78 -4.02
CA LEU A 49 7.93 -1.45 -3.04
C LEU A 49 7.66 -2.05 -1.67
N GLY A 50 6.42 -2.03 -1.18
CA GLY A 50 6.08 -2.61 0.13
C GLY A 50 6.01 -4.14 0.04
N PRO A 51 4.85 -4.73 -0.32
CA PRO A 51 4.69 -6.19 -0.47
C PRO A 51 5.76 -6.84 -1.36
N GLY A 52 6.18 -6.18 -2.45
CA GLY A 52 7.21 -6.73 -3.32
C GLY A 52 8.59 -6.81 -2.65
N SER A 53 8.91 -5.94 -1.68
CA SER A 53 10.16 -6.09 -0.90
C SER A 53 10.12 -7.31 0.03
N GLU A 54 8.97 -7.64 0.63
CA GLU A 54 8.82 -8.87 1.42
C GLU A 54 8.94 -10.12 0.54
N VAL A 55 8.33 -10.10 -0.64
CA VAL A 55 8.51 -11.18 -1.63
C VAL A 55 9.97 -11.29 -2.06
N ALA A 56 10.67 -10.16 -2.22
CA ALA A 56 12.09 -10.17 -2.53
C ALA A 56 12.93 -10.77 -1.38
N GLN A 57 12.59 -10.50 -0.12
CA GLN A 57 13.25 -11.11 1.04
C GLN A 57 12.99 -12.63 1.12
N PHE A 58 11.82 -13.09 0.69
CA PHE A 58 11.54 -14.53 0.58
C PHE A 58 12.43 -15.21 -0.47
N ILE A 59 12.65 -14.58 -1.62
CA ILE A 59 13.51 -15.11 -2.69
C ILE A 59 15.00 -14.95 -2.35
N PHE A 60 15.36 -13.84 -1.73
CA PHE A 60 16.73 -13.46 -1.38
C PHE A 60 16.86 -13.19 0.13
N PRO A 61 17.04 -14.23 0.96
CA PRO A 61 17.12 -14.10 2.42
C PRO A 61 18.28 -13.22 2.93
N THR A 62 19.23 -12.85 2.07
CA THR A 62 20.33 -11.94 2.41
C THR A 62 19.89 -10.47 2.51
N LEU A 63 18.70 -10.12 2.01
CA LEU A 63 18.20 -8.74 2.00
C LEU A 63 17.40 -8.37 3.27
N GLY A 64 16.95 -9.35 4.04
CA GLY A 64 16.08 -9.15 5.19
C GLY A 64 15.46 -10.44 5.70
N THR A 65 14.49 -10.32 6.61
CA THR A 65 13.76 -11.46 7.18
C THR A 65 12.32 -11.40 6.69
N PHE A 66 11.95 -12.37 5.84
CA PHE A 66 10.58 -12.50 5.40
C PHE A 66 9.63 -12.73 6.59
N ASP A 67 8.66 -11.83 6.75
CA ASP A 67 7.54 -12.01 7.66
C ASP A 67 6.22 -12.03 6.87
N VAL A 68 5.51 -13.14 7.03
CA VAL A 68 4.20 -13.36 6.42
C VAL A 68 3.20 -12.27 6.83
N ILE A 69 3.28 -11.78 8.06
CA ILE A 69 2.33 -10.77 8.56
C ILE A 69 2.68 -9.37 8.06
N ASP A 70 3.96 -9.07 7.83
CA ASP A 70 4.38 -7.83 7.16
C ASP A 70 3.82 -7.81 5.74
N LEU A 71 3.97 -8.92 5.00
CA LEU A 71 3.39 -9.07 3.68
C LEU A 71 1.86 -8.89 3.70
N TYR A 72 1.14 -9.61 4.56
CA TYR A 72 -0.33 -9.50 4.62
C TYR A 72 -0.79 -8.11 5.02
N SER A 73 -0.13 -7.49 6.00
CA SER A 73 -0.51 -6.16 6.50
C SER A 73 -0.31 -5.10 5.42
N MET A 74 0.80 -5.15 4.68
CA MET A 74 1.05 -4.23 3.57
C MET A 74 0.10 -4.45 2.38
N VAL A 75 -0.24 -5.70 2.05
CA VAL A 75 -1.24 -6.00 1.00
C VAL A 75 -2.61 -5.44 1.39
N LEU A 76 -3.05 -5.67 2.63
CA LEU A 76 -4.32 -5.15 3.13
C LEU A 76 -4.33 -3.62 3.17
N ALA A 77 -3.23 -3.00 3.60
CA ALA A 77 -3.05 -1.56 3.59
C ALA A 77 -3.19 -0.96 2.18
N TYR A 78 -2.55 -1.56 1.18
CA TYR A 78 -2.67 -1.12 -0.21
C TYR A 78 -4.11 -1.24 -0.72
N ILE A 79 -4.78 -2.37 -0.47
CA ILE A 79 -6.18 -2.59 -0.86
C ILE A 79 -7.11 -1.57 -0.19
N ALA A 80 -6.89 -1.31 1.11
CA ALA A 80 -7.65 -0.32 1.86
C ALA A 80 -7.47 1.08 1.26
N ALA A 81 -6.22 1.49 1.01
CA ALA A 81 -5.90 2.79 0.41
C ALA A 81 -6.58 2.99 -0.94
N TYR A 82 -6.53 1.98 -1.82
CA TYR A 82 -7.17 2.03 -3.13
C TYR A 82 -8.70 2.10 -3.01
N SER A 83 -9.29 1.29 -2.12
CA SER A 83 -10.74 1.23 -1.91
C SER A 83 -11.30 2.54 -1.34
N VAL A 84 -10.64 3.09 -0.32
CA VAL A 84 -11.00 4.38 0.29
C VAL A 84 -10.83 5.50 -0.73
N SER A 85 -9.72 5.54 -1.45
CA SER A 85 -9.49 6.61 -2.44
C SER A 85 -10.51 6.57 -3.57
N LYS A 86 -10.92 5.38 -4.02
CA LYS A 86 -11.98 5.22 -5.02
C LYS A 86 -13.34 5.70 -4.50
N TYR A 87 -13.65 5.43 -3.24
CA TYR A 87 -14.87 5.94 -2.61
C TYR A 87 -14.84 7.47 -2.53
N VAL A 88 -13.74 8.07 -2.05
CA VAL A 88 -13.58 9.53 -1.96
C VAL A 88 -13.67 10.19 -3.34
N GLN A 89 -13.02 9.62 -4.36
CA GLN A 89 -13.10 10.12 -5.73
C GLN A 89 -14.53 10.14 -6.27
N LYS A 90 -15.32 9.10 -5.98
CA LYS A 90 -16.71 9.03 -6.38
C LYS A 90 -17.52 10.17 -5.77
N GLU A 91 -17.38 10.41 -4.48
CA GLU A 91 -18.07 11.50 -3.78
C GLU A 91 -17.68 12.88 -4.34
N TRP A 92 -16.39 13.13 -4.58
CA TRP A 92 -15.92 14.40 -5.15
C TRP A 92 -16.46 14.64 -6.56
N TYR A 93 -16.48 13.61 -7.41
CA TYR A 93 -17.00 13.74 -8.78
C TYR A 93 -18.52 13.97 -8.84
N HIS A 94 -19.27 13.52 -7.82
CA HIS A 94 -20.71 13.74 -7.73
C HIS A 94 -21.09 15.04 -7.01
N GLY A 95 -20.21 15.60 -6.18
CA GLY A 95 -20.45 16.89 -5.51
C GLY A 95 -20.23 18.13 -6.39
N GLU A 96 -19.62 17.98 -7.57
CA GLU A 96 -19.38 19.06 -8.54
C GLU A 96 -20.44 19.15 -9.66
N LYS A 97 -21.53 18.37 -9.59
CA LYS A 97 -22.69 18.47 -10.50
C LYS A 97 -23.88 19.13 -9.82
#